data_AF-A0AAD7GGU5-F1
#
_entry.id   AF-A0AAD7GGU5-F1
#
_cell.length_a   1.000
_cell.length_b   1.000
_cell.length_c   1.000
_cell.angle_alpha   90.00
_cell.angle_beta   90.00
_cell.angle_gamma   90.00
#
_symmetry.space_group_name_H-M   'P 1'
#
loop_
_entity.id
_entity.type
_entity.pdbx_description
1 polymer ?
#
loop_
_entity_poly.entity_id
_entity_poly.type
_entity_poly.pdbx_seq_one_letter_code
_entity_poly.pdbx_strand_id
1 'polypeptide(L)'
;MGFFSSSTTTTRHHRRSIFHRADKDRVAGGYKAALANPNTTHRGRKHAKAELHSMGRSSHVPFMTRVRRTLGIRSSPRRTTRRAAY
;
A
#
# COMPACT_ATOMS: atom_id res chain seq x y z
N MET A 1 -13.54 39.12 -27.30
CA MET A 1 -12.77 38.94 -26.05
C MET A 1 -13.41 37.80 -25.26
N GLY A 2 -12.93 36.56 -25.45
CA GLY A 2 -13.48 35.37 -24.79
C GLY A 2 -12.59 34.95 -23.63
N PHE A 3 -13.15 34.91 -22.42
CA PHE A 3 -12.44 34.57 -21.19
C PHE A 3 -12.15 33.06 -21.13
N PHE A 4 -10.87 32.69 -21.21
CA PHE A 4 -10.40 31.34 -20.92
C PHE A 4 -10.57 31.06 -19.42
N SER A 5 -11.54 30.21 -19.04
CA SER A 5 -11.66 29.75 -17.66
C SER A 5 -10.62 28.64 -17.43
N SER A 6 -9.49 28.99 -16.79
CA SER A 6 -8.50 28.01 -16.35
C SER A 6 -9.06 27.16 -15.21
N SER A 7 -9.58 25.98 -15.54
CA SER A 7 -10.03 24.97 -14.58
C SER A 7 -8.86 24.45 -13.75
N THR A 8 -8.49 25.17 -12.69
CA THR A 8 -7.47 24.75 -11.73
C THR A 8 -8.01 23.55 -10.97
N THR A 9 -7.60 22.35 -11.37
CA THR A 9 -8.00 21.10 -10.69
C THR A 9 -7.20 20.99 -9.40
N THR A 10 -7.63 21.71 -8.35
CA THR A 10 -7.14 21.49 -7.00
C THR A 10 -7.58 20.10 -6.57
N THR A 11 -6.64 19.17 -6.52
CA THR A 11 -6.81 17.85 -5.92
C THR A 11 -6.98 18.04 -4.43
N ARG A 12 -8.21 18.37 -4.01
CA ARG A 12 -8.61 18.35 -2.61
C ARG A 12 -8.57 16.90 -2.16
N HIS A 13 -7.41 16.46 -1.70
CA HIS A 13 -7.25 15.21 -0.98
C HIS A 13 -8.24 15.26 0.17
N HIS A 14 -9.37 14.56 0.01
CA HIS A 14 -10.29 14.26 1.10
C HIS A 14 -9.41 13.81 2.26
N ARG A 15 -9.37 14.62 3.31
CA ARG A 15 -8.74 14.26 4.58
C ARG A 15 -9.48 13.01 5.03
N ARG A 16 -8.92 11.86 4.68
CA ARG A 16 -9.38 10.56 5.17
C ARG A 16 -9.40 10.68 6.67
N SER A 17 -10.55 10.35 7.24
CA SER A 17 -10.83 10.38 8.67
C SER A 17 -9.58 9.98 9.46
N ILE A 18 -9.11 10.91 10.29
CA ILE A 18 -7.89 10.82 11.11
C ILE A 18 -7.97 9.62 12.08
N PHE A 19 -9.17 9.06 12.27
CA PHE A 19 -9.45 7.91 13.11
C PHE A 19 -9.68 6.66 12.25
N HIS A 20 -8.60 6.14 11.70
CA HIS A 20 -8.57 4.77 11.23
C HIS A 20 -8.32 3.87 12.45
N ARG A 21 -9.28 2.99 12.77
CA ARG A 21 -9.04 1.88 13.70
C ARG A 21 -7.82 1.09 13.22
N ALA A 22 -7.12 0.44 14.14
CA ALA A 22 -5.96 -0.38 13.81
C ALA A 22 -6.36 -1.54 12.90
N ASP A 23 -6.28 -1.31 11.59
CA ASP A 23 -6.52 -2.33 10.59
C ASP A 23 -5.35 -3.32 10.64
N LYS A 24 -5.64 -4.58 10.99
CA LYS A 24 -4.66 -5.68 11.06
C LYS A 24 -3.83 -5.77 9.76
N ASP A 25 -4.44 -5.42 8.62
CA ASP A 25 -3.78 -5.30 7.32
C ASP A 25 -2.68 -4.25 7.28
N ARG A 26 -2.92 -3.07 7.86
CA ARG A 26 -1.93 -1.98 7.91
C ARG A 26 -0.79 -2.33 8.86
N VAL A 27 -1.10 -2.96 9.98
CA VAL A 27 -0.10 -3.43 10.95
C VAL A 27 0.83 -4.47 10.30
N ALA A 28 0.26 -5.48 9.63
CA ALA A 28 1.04 -6.44 8.86
C ALA A 28 1.87 -5.79 7.74
N GLY A 29 1.34 -4.74 7.09
CA GLY A 29 2.08 -3.93 6.12
C GLY A 29 3.29 -3.23 6.75
N GLY A 30 3.12 -2.65 7.95
CA GLY A 30 4.18 -2.01 8.71
C GLY A 30 5.32 -2.97 9.07
N TYR A 31 5.00 -4.16 9.57
CA TYR A 31 6.03 -5.18 9.85
C TYR A 31 6.74 -5.64 8.57
N LYS A 32 6.03 -5.79 7.46
CA LYS A 32 6.65 -6.11 6.16
C LYS A 32 7.61 -5.00 5.71
N ALA A 33 7.26 -3.74 5.92
CA ALA A 33 8.14 -2.61 5.64
C ALA A 33 9.38 -2.61 6.55
N ALA A 34 9.23 -2.92 7.84
CA ALA A 34 10.35 -3.04 8.77
C ALA A 34 11.34 -4.15 8.37
N LEU A 35 10.87 -5.23 7.73
CA LEU A 35 11.75 -6.28 7.21
C LEU A 35 12.54 -5.84 5.97
N ALA A 36 11.99 -4.93 5.16
CA ALA A 36 12.62 -4.43 3.94
C ALA A 36 13.54 -3.22 4.19
N ASN A 37 13.30 -2.46 5.27
CA ASN A 37 14.10 -1.29 5.58
C ASN A 37 15.49 -1.69 6.10
N PRO A 38 16.59 -1.34 5.38
CA PRO A 38 17.95 -1.70 5.77
C PRO A 38 18.40 -1.08 7.09
N ASN A 39 17.79 0.05 7.49
CA ASN A 39 18.10 0.75 8.74
C ASN A 39 17.44 0.10 9.97
N THR A 40 16.67 -0.97 9.78
CA THR A 40 16.01 -1.67 10.89
C THR A 40 17.00 -2.59 11.59
N THR A 41 17.08 -2.45 12.92
CA THR A 41 17.93 -3.28 13.77
C THR A 41 17.63 -4.78 13.61
N HIS A 42 18.62 -5.63 13.89
CA HIS A 42 18.44 -7.09 13.82
C HIS A 42 17.32 -7.58 14.74
N ARG A 43 17.26 -7.07 15.98
CA ARG A 43 16.20 -7.38 16.95
C ARG A 43 14.82 -6.94 16.43
N GLY A 44 14.73 -5.73 15.84
CA GLY A 44 13.49 -5.22 15.25
C GLY A 44 12.97 -6.09 14.10
N ARG A 45 13.87 -6.58 13.23
CA ARG A 45 13.51 -7.52 12.15
C ARG A 45 13.06 -8.88 12.68
N LYS A 46 13.72 -9.42 13.72
CA LYS A 46 13.30 -10.68 14.35
C LYS A 46 11.90 -10.56 14.94
N HIS A 47 11.63 -9.47 15.64
CA HIS A 47 10.31 -9.16 16.19
C HIS A 47 9.24 -9.04 15.10
N ALA A 48 9.49 -8.26 14.05
CA ALA A 48 8.56 -8.11 12.94
C ALA A 48 8.24 -9.44 12.23
N LYS A 49 9.21 -10.37 12.15
CA LYS A 49 8.95 -11.73 11.63
C LYS A 49 8.04 -12.54 12.56
N ALA A 50 8.29 -12.49 13.87
CA ALA A 50 7.48 -13.21 14.86
C ALA A 50 6.03 -12.71 14.86
N GLU A 51 5.83 -11.39 14.85
CA GLU A 51 4.50 -10.76 14.79
C GLU A 51 3.73 -11.17 13.51
N LEU A 52 4.39 -11.12 12.35
CA LEU A 52 3.76 -11.56 11.10
C LEU A 52 3.35 -13.03 11.15
N HIS A 53 4.18 -13.90 11.76
CA HIS A 53 3.86 -15.30 11.92
C HIS A 53 2.68 -15.51 12.88
N SER A 54 2.67 -14.82 14.02
CA SER A 54 1.56 -14.86 14.99
C SER A 54 0.24 -14.37 14.39
N MET A 55 0.30 -13.43 13.44
CA MET A 55 -0.87 -12.93 12.72
C MET A 55 -1.35 -13.87 11.60
N GLY A 56 -0.71 -15.03 11.39
CA GLY A 56 -1.00 -15.93 10.27
C GLY A 56 -0.68 -15.32 8.91
N ARG A 57 0.19 -14.30 8.88
CA ARG A 57 0.53 -13.52 7.68
C ARG A 57 1.92 -13.93 7.19
N SER A 58 1.99 -14.49 5.98
CA SER A 58 3.28 -14.71 5.33
C SER A 58 3.97 -13.38 5.05
N SER A 59 5.17 -13.22 5.62
CA SER A 59 6.14 -12.16 5.31
C SER A 59 6.66 -12.28 3.87
N HIS A 60 6.57 -13.48 3.30
CA HIS A 60 7.01 -13.79 1.95
C HIS A 60 5.93 -13.48 0.91
N VAL A 61 6.30 -12.71 -0.11
CA VAL A 61 5.51 -12.63 -1.35
C VAL A 61 5.60 -13.99 -2.07
N PRO A 62 4.48 -14.59 -2.50
CA PRO A 62 4.52 -15.88 -3.18
C PRO A 62 5.52 -15.82 -4.34
N PHE A 63 6.25 -16.91 -4.58
CA PHE A 63 7.26 -16.98 -5.63
C PHE A 63 6.70 -16.52 -7.00
N MET A 64 5.49 -16.97 -7.34
CA MET A 64 4.77 -16.54 -8.54
C MET A 64 4.54 -15.03 -8.62
N THR A 65 4.30 -14.34 -7.49
CA THR A 65 4.19 -12.87 -7.45
C THR A 65 5.51 -12.19 -7.78
N ARG A 66 6.64 -12.76 -7.34
CA ARG A 66 7.98 -12.24 -7.68
C ARG A 66 8.28 -12.46 -9.16
N VAL A 67 8.05 -13.66 -9.69
CA VAL A 67 8.23 -13.99 -11.12
C VAL A 67 7.40 -13.07 -12.02
N ARG A 68 6.13 -12.84 -11.69
CA ARG A 68 5.28 -11.91 -12.47
C ARG A 68 5.79 -10.47 -12.43
N ARG A 69 6.32 -10.01 -11.29
CA ARG A 69 6.91 -8.66 -11.18
C ARG A 69 8.21 -8.52 -11.97
N THR A 70 9.09 -9.53 -11.92
CA THR A 70 10.36 -9.51 -12.67
C THR A 70 10.13 -9.53 -14.18
N LEU A 71 9.04 -10.15 -14.62
CA LEU A 71 8.63 -10.20 -16.03
C LEU A 71 7.77 -8.99 -16.46
N GLY A 72 7.57 -7.98 -15.61
CA GLY A 72 6.74 -6.81 -15.92
C GLY A 72 5.22 -7.07 -15.95
N ILE A 73 4.79 -8.31 -15.64
CA ILE A 73 3.39 -8.73 -15.61
C ILE A 73 2.77 -8.28 -14.29
N ARG A 74 2.36 -7.01 -14.22
CA ARG A 74 1.67 -6.45 -13.04
C ARG A 74 0.33 -7.17 -12.82
N SER A 75 0.18 -7.75 -11.62
CA SER A 75 -1.07 -8.39 -11.19
C SER A 75 -2.06 -7.33 -10.70
N SER A 76 -3.28 -7.39 -11.20
CA SER A 76 -4.42 -6.46 -11.03
C SER A 76 -4.34 -5.14 -11.80
N PRO A 77 -5.33 -4.85 -12.68
CA PRO A 77 -5.55 -3.49 -13.13
C PRO A 77 -5.85 -2.63 -11.89
N ARG A 78 -5.19 -1.48 -11.81
CA ARG A 78 -5.50 -0.47 -10.80
C ARG A 78 -6.99 -0.17 -10.94
N ARG A 79 -7.79 -0.55 -9.93
CA ARG A 79 -9.25 -0.35 -9.92
C ARG A 79 -9.52 1.13 -10.17
N THR A 80 -9.76 1.49 -11.43
CA THR A 80 -10.23 2.79 -11.84
C THR A 80 -11.65 2.86 -11.33
N THR A 81 -11.86 3.60 -10.25
CA THR A 81 -13.20 4.00 -9.84
C THR A 81 -13.78 4.81 -10.99
N ARG A 82 -14.52 4.15 -11.90
CA ARG A 82 -15.46 4.83 -12.80
C ARG A 82 -16.51 5.45 -11.89
N ARG A 83 -16.32 6.72 -11.52
CA ARG A 83 -17.40 7.55 -11.02
C ARG A 83 -18.37 7.67 -12.20
N ALA A 84 -19.44 6.89 -12.16
CA ALA A 84 -20.58 7.08 -13.05
C ALA A 84 -21.09 8.51 -12.80
N ALA A 85 -21.00 9.34 -13.84
CA ALA A 85 -21.64 10.63 -13.89
C ALA A 85 -23.12 10.38 -14.26
N TYR A 86 -24.02 10.75 -13.36
CA TYR A 86 -25.42 11.07 -13.65
C TYR A 86 -25.56 12.58 -13.54
#